data_AF-A0AA85J297-F1
#
_entry.id   AF-A0AA85J297-F1
#
_cell.length_a   1.000
_cell.length_b   1.000
_cell.length_c   1.000
_cell.angle_alpha   90.00
_cell.angle_beta   90.00
_cell.angle_gamma   90.00
#
_symmetry.space_group_name_H-M   'P 1'
#
loop_
_entity.id
_entity.type
_entity.pdbx_description
1 polymer ?
#
loop_
_entity_poly.entity_id
_entity_poly.type
_entity_poly.pdbx_seq_one_letter_code
_entity_poly.pdbx_strand_id
1 'polypeptide(L)'
;MCGSILQGDENTVIHVWESIAWKGFTKEATEKKFNVIVTGDWNLNNLHNEYEWTKYYEQDIREFGGTDEEASLVIGGEATLWGTRVDETDVITLAWPRGAAVAERLWSKNPETIEEFSQRIGELRCRMLYNNIEAHPVNGPGFCPTKIIRT
;
A
#
# COMPACT_ATOMS: atom_id res chain seq x y z
N MET A 1 -0.05 30.51 -15.43
CA MET A 1 -1.01 29.46 -15.05
C MET A 1 -1.38 28.71 -16.32
N CYS A 2 -0.73 27.59 -16.60
CA CYS A 2 -1.14 26.67 -17.67
C CYS A 2 -1.99 25.62 -16.97
N GLY A 3 -3.32 25.73 -17.07
CA GLY A 3 -4.21 24.71 -16.52
C GLY A 3 -4.07 23.46 -17.37
N SER A 4 -3.61 22.37 -16.76
CA SER A 4 -3.76 21.04 -17.34
C SER A 4 -5.25 20.79 -17.55
N ILE A 5 -5.67 20.63 -18.81
CA ILE A 5 -7.01 20.17 -19.11
C ILE A 5 -6.92 18.64 -19.10
N LEU A 6 -7.14 18.01 -17.94
CA LEU A 6 -7.46 16.59 -17.91
C LEU A 6 -8.79 16.39 -18.65
N GLN A 7 -8.70 15.83 -19.86
CA GLN A 7 -9.85 15.52 -20.73
C GLN A 7 -9.72 14.07 -21.18
N GLY A 8 -10.81 13.31 -21.05
CA GLY A 8 -10.86 11.88 -21.37
C GLY A 8 -12.30 11.37 -21.34
N ASP A 9 -12.50 10.10 -21.68
CA ASP A 9 -13.79 9.42 -21.56
C ASP A 9 -14.20 9.32 -20.07
N GLU A 10 -15.47 9.54 -19.75
CA GLU A 10 -15.98 9.54 -18.37
C GLU A 10 -15.76 8.20 -17.64
N ASN A 11 -15.60 7.10 -18.38
CA ASN A 11 -15.31 5.78 -17.81
C ASN A 11 -13.81 5.53 -17.56
N THR A 12 -12.96 6.50 -17.88
CA THR A 12 -11.51 6.38 -17.65
C THR A 12 -11.23 6.35 -16.15
N VAL A 13 -10.44 5.37 -15.72
CA VAL A 13 -9.87 5.33 -14.37
C VAL A 13 -8.49 5.95 -14.41
N ILE A 14 -8.26 6.97 -13.59
CA ILE A 14 -6.96 7.62 -13.46
C ILE A 14 -6.16 6.94 -12.35
N HIS A 15 -4.95 6.47 -12.68
CA HIS A 15 -4.02 5.94 -11.68
C HIS A 15 -3.01 7.02 -11.28
N VAL A 16 -3.13 7.49 -10.03
CA VAL A 16 -2.20 8.47 -9.44
C VAL A 16 -1.06 7.72 -8.75
N TRP A 17 0.09 7.62 -9.44
CA TRP A 17 1.24 6.85 -8.97
C TRP A 17 2.36 7.69 -8.31
N GLU A 18 2.40 8.99 -8.55
CA GLU A 18 3.46 9.88 -8.04
C GLU A 18 3.30 10.08 -6.53
N SER A 19 4.39 10.03 -5.76
CA SER A 19 4.33 9.96 -4.29
C SER A 19 4.25 11.31 -3.56
N ILE A 20 4.78 12.41 -4.12
CA ILE A 20 4.92 13.68 -3.40
C ILE A 20 3.65 14.54 -3.52
N ALA A 21 3.08 14.59 -4.71
CA ALA A 21 1.95 15.42 -5.11
C ALA A 21 0.67 14.61 -5.33
N TRP A 22 0.61 13.35 -4.88
CA TRP A 22 -0.54 12.47 -5.09
C TRP A 22 -1.86 13.12 -4.66
N LYS A 23 -1.90 13.83 -3.52
CA LYS A 23 -3.10 14.50 -3.03
C LYS A 23 -3.62 15.54 -4.03
N GLY A 24 -2.72 16.31 -4.63
CA GLY A 24 -3.06 17.33 -5.63
C GLY A 24 -3.63 16.70 -6.90
N PHE A 25 -2.98 15.66 -7.42
CA PHE A 25 -3.44 14.95 -8.61
C PHE A 25 -4.75 14.20 -8.38
N THR A 26 -4.93 13.57 -7.22
CA THR A 26 -6.19 12.92 -6.84
C THR A 26 -7.32 13.95 -6.76
N LYS A 27 -7.06 15.13 -6.18
CA LYS A 27 -8.03 16.22 -6.14
C LYS A 27 -8.41 16.70 -7.55
N GLU A 28 -7.41 16.98 -8.39
CA GLU A 28 -7.64 17.42 -9.77
C GLU A 28 -8.47 16.39 -10.57
N ALA A 29 -8.17 15.09 -10.43
CA ALA A 29 -8.89 14.03 -11.12
C ALA A 29 -10.34 13.87 -10.62
N THR A 30 -10.55 13.93 -9.30
CA THR A 30 -11.88 13.78 -8.70
C THR A 30 -12.78 15.01 -8.90
N GLU A 31 -12.21 16.23 -8.93
CA GLU A 31 -12.90 17.46 -9.35
C GLU A 31 -13.46 17.33 -10.78
N LYS A 32 -12.75 16.60 -11.64
CA LYS A 32 -13.16 16.27 -13.03
C LYS A 32 -14.06 15.04 -13.13
N LYS A 33 -14.50 14.47 -12.01
CA LYS A 33 -15.41 13.32 -11.92
C LYS A 33 -14.87 12.00 -12.47
N PHE A 34 -13.55 11.85 -12.58
CA PHE A 34 -12.96 10.55 -12.90
C PHE A 34 -12.93 9.64 -11.66
N ASN A 35 -13.07 8.34 -11.89
CA ASN A 35 -12.69 7.34 -10.89
C ASN A 35 -11.17 7.29 -10.76
N VAL A 36 -10.67 7.12 -9.54
CA VAL A 36 -9.25 7.19 -9.24
C VAL A 36 -8.78 5.98 -8.46
N ILE A 37 -7.64 5.44 -8.87
CA ILE A 37 -6.83 4.47 -8.10
C ILE A 37 -5.56 5.19 -7.67
N VAL A 38 -5.16 5.04 -6.40
CA VAL A 38 -4.01 5.76 -5.83
C VAL A 38 -2.93 4.79 -5.38
N THR A 39 -1.69 5.03 -5.76
CA THR A 39 -0.53 4.41 -5.10
C THR A 39 0.02 5.32 -4.00
N GLY A 40 0.27 6.60 -4.31
CA GLY A 40 0.85 7.54 -3.36
C GLY A 40 2.17 7.02 -2.79
N ASP A 41 2.23 6.87 -1.47
CA ASP A 41 3.40 6.35 -0.75
C ASP A 41 3.60 4.82 -0.88
N TRP A 42 2.66 4.08 -1.46
CA TRP A 42 2.71 2.61 -1.58
C TRP A 42 3.66 2.09 -2.68
N ASN A 43 4.86 2.66 -2.74
CA ASN A 43 5.95 2.20 -3.58
C ASN A 43 6.92 1.34 -2.76
N LEU A 44 6.86 0.02 -2.96
CA LEU A 44 7.63 -0.98 -2.23
C LEU A 44 9.11 -1.04 -2.63
N ASN A 45 9.52 -0.35 -3.71
CA ASN A 45 10.92 -0.24 -4.12
C ASN A 45 11.70 0.80 -3.32
N ASN A 46 10.98 1.75 -2.71
CA ASN A 46 11.60 2.69 -1.80
C ASN A 46 11.93 1.89 -0.55
N LEU A 47 13.21 1.50 -0.44
CA LEU A 47 13.80 0.86 0.73
C LEU A 47 14.53 1.94 1.55
N HIS A 48 13.81 2.51 2.50
CA HIS A 48 14.30 3.36 3.57
C HIS A 48 14.30 2.60 4.91
N ASN A 49 14.59 3.33 5.98
CA ASN A 49 14.88 2.84 7.32
C ASN A 49 13.88 1.79 7.87
N GLU A 50 14.34 1.10 8.90
CA GLU A 50 13.57 0.19 9.77
C GLU A 50 12.16 0.74 10.04
N TYR A 51 11.10 -0.05 9.80
CA TYR A 51 9.66 0.26 10.00
C TYR A 51 8.85 0.87 8.82
N GLU A 52 9.27 0.68 7.57
CA GLU A 52 8.58 1.25 6.39
C GLU A 52 7.08 0.97 6.23
N TRP A 53 6.60 -0.17 6.76
CA TRP A 53 5.19 -0.52 6.61
C TRP A 53 4.26 0.44 7.35
N THR A 54 4.74 1.15 8.39
CA THR A 54 3.92 2.11 9.16
C THR A 54 3.46 3.24 8.27
N LYS A 55 4.35 3.80 7.45
CA LYS A 55 4.02 4.85 6.48
C LYS A 55 2.95 4.39 5.50
N TYR A 56 3.06 3.15 5.01
CA TYR A 56 2.05 2.58 4.12
C TYR A 56 0.71 2.41 4.82
N TYR A 57 0.73 2.03 6.10
CA TYR A 57 -0.47 1.80 6.91
C TYR A 57 -1.14 3.11 7.37
N GLU A 58 -0.36 4.18 7.56
CA GLU A 58 -0.87 5.51 7.92
C GLU A 58 -1.57 6.20 6.75
N GLN A 59 -1.17 5.91 5.50
CA GLN A 59 -1.78 6.53 4.33
C GLN A 59 -3.27 6.15 4.20
N ASP A 60 -4.12 7.17 4.26
CA ASP A 60 -5.51 7.10 3.81
C ASP A 60 -5.66 7.78 2.44
N ILE A 61 -5.93 6.98 1.40
CA ILE A 61 -6.08 7.45 0.02
C ILE A 61 -7.30 8.35 -0.21
N ARG A 62 -8.24 8.42 0.74
CA ARG A 62 -9.39 9.34 0.70
C ARG A 62 -9.10 10.68 1.39
N GLU A 63 -8.03 10.79 2.17
CA GLU A 63 -7.63 12.03 2.86
C GLU A 63 -6.73 12.94 2.01
N PHE A 64 -7.24 13.39 0.87
CA PHE A 64 -6.53 14.32 -0.03
C PHE A 64 -7.04 15.77 0.04
N GLY A 65 -8.02 16.07 0.90
CA GLY A 65 -8.59 17.41 1.05
C GLY A 65 -9.66 17.76 0.02
N GLY A 66 -10.39 16.75 -0.47
CA GLY A 66 -11.60 16.89 -1.28
C GLY A 66 -12.90 16.76 -0.46
N THR A 67 -14.04 16.86 -1.13
CA THR A 67 -15.38 16.60 -0.53
C THR A 67 -15.65 15.11 -0.38
N ASP A 68 -16.71 14.72 0.35
CA ASP A 68 -17.12 13.32 0.47
C ASP A 68 -17.48 12.70 -0.90
N GLU A 69 -18.07 13.49 -1.80
CA GLU A 69 -18.35 13.06 -3.17
C GLU A 69 -17.05 12.82 -3.96
N GLU A 70 -16.04 13.67 -3.80
CA GLU A 70 -14.73 13.48 -4.43
C GLU A 70 -14.02 12.26 -3.85
N ALA A 71 -14.07 12.07 -2.53
CA ALA A 71 -13.52 10.89 -1.86
C ALA A 71 -14.21 9.58 -2.30
N SER A 72 -15.50 9.64 -2.66
CA SER A 72 -16.24 8.49 -3.17
C SER A 72 -15.76 8.00 -4.54
N LEU A 73 -15.10 8.86 -5.33
CA LEU A 73 -14.51 8.53 -6.63
C LEU A 73 -13.15 7.81 -6.50
N VAL A 74 -12.57 7.78 -5.30
CA VAL A 74 -11.39 6.96 -5.01
C VAL A 74 -11.83 5.52 -4.78
N ILE A 75 -11.72 4.71 -5.83
CA ILE A 75 -12.25 3.34 -5.89
C ILE A 75 -11.26 2.29 -5.37
N GLY A 76 -10.01 2.66 -5.15
CA GLY A 76 -9.00 1.76 -4.61
C GLY A 76 -7.59 2.31 -4.73
N GLY A 77 -6.62 1.41 -4.62
CA GLY A 77 -5.22 1.75 -4.75
C GLY A 77 -4.35 0.53 -4.94
N GLU A 78 -3.07 0.76 -5.21
CA GLU A 78 -2.13 -0.29 -5.60
C GLU A 78 -0.79 -0.12 -4.88
N ALA A 79 -0.32 -1.21 -4.26
CA ALA A 79 1.08 -1.34 -3.87
C ALA A 79 1.91 -1.67 -5.11
N THR A 80 2.95 -0.89 -5.37
CA THR A 80 3.79 -1.04 -6.57
C THR A 80 5.18 -1.57 -6.22
N LEU A 81 5.65 -2.54 -7.00
CA LEU A 81 7.02 -3.04 -6.98
C LEU A 81 7.52 -3.04 -8.43
N TRP A 82 8.54 -2.22 -8.70
CA TRP A 82 9.04 -1.87 -10.02
C TRP A 82 10.26 -2.73 -10.29
N GLY A 83 10.28 -3.44 -11.42
CA GLY A 83 11.32 -4.42 -11.77
C GLY A 83 12.72 -3.87 -12.05
N THR A 84 13.01 -2.61 -11.73
CA THR A 84 14.32 -1.97 -12.05
C THR A 84 15.48 -2.66 -11.33
N ARG A 85 15.23 -3.19 -10.12
CA ARG A 85 16.21 -3.89 -9.26
C ARG A 85 15.55 -5.03 -8.48
N VAL A 86 14.56 -5.68 -9.09
CA VAL A 86 13.78 -6.76 -8.47
C VAL A 86 13.71 -7.90 -9.47
N ASP A 87 13.97 -9.11 -9.00
CA ASP A 87 13.91 -10.32 -9.80
C ASP A 87 13.32 -11.50 -9.00
N GLU A 88 13.39 -12.72 -9.54
CA GLU A 88 12.85 -13.91 -8.89
C GLU A 88 13.48 -14.23 -7.53
N THR A 89 14.68 -13.70 -7.25
CA THR A 89 15.43 -13.98 -6.03
C THR A 89 14.95 -13.16 -4.84
N ASP A 90 14.33 -12.01 -5.08
CA ASP A 90 13.97 -11.06 -4.02
C ASP A 90 12.53 -10.53 -4.08
N VAL A 91 11.77 -10.76 -5.16
CA VAL A 91 10.40 -10.23 -5.32
C VAL A 91 9.48 -10.54 -4.13
N ILE A 92 9.53 -11.75 -3.58
CA ILE A 92 8.67 -12.15 -2.45
C ILE A 92 9.13 -11.49 -1.15
N THR A 93 10.43 -11.47 -0.89
CA THR A 93 11.00 -10.90 0.34
C THR A 93 10.79 -9.38 0.37
N LEU A 94 10.91 -8.71 -0.78
CA LEU A 94 10.62 -7.29 -0.89
C LEU A 94 9.12 -7.00 -0.76
N ALA A 95 8.26 -7.75 -1.45
CA ALA A 95 6.83 -7.48 -1.41
C ALA A 95 6.21 -7.76 -0.02
N TRP A 96 6.61 -8.86 0.61
CA TRP A 96 5.94 -9.38 1.80
C TRP A 96 6.84 -9.40 3.04
N PRO A 97 6.30 -9.01 4.20
CA PRO A 97 4.88 -8.74 4.48
C PRO A 97 4.49 -7.27 4.31
N ARG A 98 5.37 -6.38 3.82
CA ARG A 98 5.11 -4.93 3.72
C ARG A 98 3.82 -4.62 2.94
N GLY A 99 3.54 -5.35 1.86
CA GLY A 99 2.29 -5.23 1.10
C GLY A 99 1.03 -5.54 1.90
N ALA A 100 1.12 -6.26 3.03
CA ALA A 100 -0.01 -6.52 3.91
C ALA A 100 -0.55 -5.24 4.58
N ALA A 101 0.31 -4.24 4.82
CA ALA A 101 -0.12 -2.94 5.32
C ALA A 101 -1.08 -2.26 4.34
N VAL A 102 -0.71 -2.25 3.05
CA VAL A 102 -1.54 -1.70 1.98
C VAL A 102 -2.83 -2.50 1.82
N ALA A 103 -2.73 -3.83 1.85
CA ALA A 103 -3.88 -4.72 1.74
C ALA A 103 -4.91 -4.46 2.85
N GLU A 104 -4.47 -4.30 4.10
CA GLU A 104 -5.38 -4.01 5.20
C GLU A 104 -6.02 -2.63 5.07
N ARG A 105 -5.28 -1.62 4.62
CA ARG A 105 -5.83 -0.28 4.37
C ARG A 105 -6.89 -0.23 3.26
N LEU A 106 -6.75 -1.08 2.26
CA LEU A 106 -7.73 -1.19 1.17
C LEU A 106 -8.96 -2.01 1.55
N TRP A 107 -8.83 -2.93 2.51
CA TRP A 107 -9.90 -3.85 2.90
C TRP A 107 -10.70 -3.37 4.13
N SER A 108 -10.01 -2.89 5.16
CA SER A 108 -10.60 -2.57 6.46
C SER A 108 -11.25 -1.21 6.46
N LYS A 109 -12.53 -1.15 6.85
CA LYS A 109 -13.27 0.12 6.97
C LYS A 109 -12.68 1.04 8.05
N ASN A 110 -12.28 0.44 9.17
CA ASN A 110 -11.65 1.12 10.30
C ASN A 110 -10.35 0.37 10.60
N PRO A 111 -9.20 0.82 10.08
CA PRO A 111 -7.92 0.19 10.37
C PRO A 111 -7.59 0.35 11.85
N GLU A 112 -7.02 -0.70 12.44
CA GLU A 112 -6.56 -0.70 13.84
C GLU A 112 -5.38 0.26 14.03
N THR A 113 -4.96 0.48 15.27
CA THR A 113 -3.76 1.28 15.55
C THR A 113 -2.49 0.63 15.00
N ILE A 114 -1.43 1.43 14.83
CA ILE A 114 -0.10 0.94 14.43
C ILE A 114 0.40 -0.14 15.39
N GLU A 115 0.18 0.02 16.69
CA GLU A 115 0.62 -0.95 17.71
C GLU A 115 -0.10 -2.30 17.55
N GLU A 116 -1.41 -2.30 17.35
CA GLU A 116 -2.21 -3.51 17.14
C GLU A 116 -1.87 -4.18 15.81
N PHE A 117 -1.73 -3.41 14.73
CA PHE A 117 -1.33 -3.95 13.43
C PHE A 117 0.09 -4.50 13.46
N SER A 118 1.03 -3.88 14.18
CA SER A 118 2.40 -4.37 14.36
C SER A 118 2.45 -5.79 14.92
N GLN A 119 1.60 -6.11 15.89
CA GLN A 119 1.51 -7.46 16.44
C GLN A 119 0.96 -8.45 15.40
N ARG A 120 -0.13 -8.07 14.70
CA ARG A 120 -0.80 -8.93 13.71
C ARG A 120 0.03 -9.17 12.46
N ILE A 121 0.75 -8.18 11.95
CA ILE A 121 1.62 -8.34 10.78
C ILE A 121 2.82 -9.25 11.11
N GLY A 122 3.30 -9.24 12.36
CA GLY A 122 4.29 -10.20 12.86
C GLY A 122 3.78 -11.64 12.84
N GLU A 123 2.55 -11.87 13.31
CA GLU A 123 1.90 -13.18 13.24
C GLU A 123 1.66 -13.62 11.79
N LEU A 124 1.14 -12.72 10.95
CA LEU A 124 0.92 -12.96 9.52
C LEU A 124 2.21 -13.38 8.83
N ARG A 125 3.32 -12.70 9.13
CA ARG A 125 4.65 -13.05 8.61
C ARG A 125 5.06 -14.46 9.01
N CYS A 126 4.80 -14.88 10.25
CA CYS A 126 5.06 -16.27 10.65
C CYS A 126 4.15 -17.26 9.92
N ARG A 127 2.86 -16.93 9.72
CA ARG A 127 1.94 -17.73 8.90
C ARG A 127 2.41 -17.85 7.45
N MET A 128 2.94 -16.79 6.86
CA MET A 128 3.54 -16.80 5.52
C MET A 128 4.71 -17.78 5.45
N LEU A 129 5.65 -17.72 6.40
CA LEU A 129 6.77 -18.68 6.48
C LEU A 129 6.28 -20.13 6.64
N TYR A 130 5.25 -20.38 7.45
CA TYR A 130 4.68 -21.72 7.61
C TYR A 130 4.03 -22.28 6.34
N ASN A 131 3.69 -21.40 5.39
CA ASN A 131 3.12 -21.70 4.08
C ASN A 131 4.14 -21.50 2.95
N ASN A 132 5.44 -21.55 3.26
CA ASN A 132 6.53 -21.48 2.28
C ASN A 132 6.58 -20.17 1.47
N ILE A 133 6.10 -19.06 2.06
CA ILE A 133 6.25 -17.71 1.52
C ILE A 133 7.39 -17.04 2.27
N GLU A 134 8.49 -16.76 1.57
CA GLU A 134 9.72 -16.20 2.14
C GLU A 134 9.58 -14.70 2.48
N ALA A 135 8.77 -14.39 3.48
CA ALA A 135 8.49 -13.01 3.90
C ALA A 135 9.62 -12.44 4.78
N HIS A 136 10.04 -11.21 4.47
CA HIS A 136 11.08 -10.49 5.21
C HIS A 136 10.65 -10.22 6.66
N PRO A 137 11.58 -10.10 7.62
CA PRO A 137 11.26 -9.58 8.95
C PRO A 137 10.55 -8.21 8.86
N VAL A 138 9.53 -8.00 9.68
CA VAL A 138 8.64 -6.82 9.56
C VAL A 138 8.77 -5.83 10.70
N ASN A 139 9.12 -6.34 11.88
CA ASN A 139 9.40 -5.55 13.07
C ASN A 139 10.87 -5.73 13.42
N GLY A 140 11.31 -5.12 14.53
CA GLY A 140 12.65 -5.34 15.08
C GLY A 140 12.95 -6.82 15.40
N PRO A 141 14.07 -7.10 16.07
CA PRO A 141 14.55 -8.47 16.31
C PRO A 141 13.46 -9.41 16.85
N GLY A 142 13.34 -10.59 16.25
CA GLY A 142 12.32 -11.58 16.62
C GLY A 142 12.50 -12.92 15.90
N PHE A 143 11.63 -13.89 16.20
CA PHE A 143 11.65 -15.21 15.58
C PHE A 143 10.24 -15.76 15.40
N CYS A 144 10.07 -16.67 14.45
CA CYS A 144 8.86 -17.46 14.32
C CYS A 144 9.12 -18.85 14.90
N PRO A 145 8.23 -19.40 15.75
CA PRO A 145 8.38 -20.76 16.24
C PRO A 145 8.44 -21.73 15.05
N THR A 146 9.22 -22.81 15.12
CA THR A 146 9.22 -23.82 14.05
C THR A 146 7.88 -24.54 13.98
N LYS A 147 7.51 -25.02 12.78
CA LYS A 147 6.36 -25.91 12.60
C LYS A 147 6.67 -27.14 13.44
N ILE A 148 5.97 -27.36 14.56
CA ILE A 148 6.05 -28.63 15.27
C ILE A 148 5.42 -29.64 14.32
N ILE A 149 6.25 -30.35 13.57
CA ILE A 149 5.83 -31.53 12.83
C ILE A 149 5.42 -32.52 13.92
N ARG A 150 4.12 -32.62 14.22
CA ARG A 150 3.61 -33.78 14.95
C ARG A 150 3.77 -34.97 14.02
N THR A 151 4.86 -35.69 14.20
CA THR A 151 5.13 -37.01 13.61
C THR A 151 4.04 -38.00 13.98
#